data_AF-A0A383F0P7-F1
#
_entry.id   AF-A0A383F0P7-F1
#
_cell.length_a   1.000
_cell.length_b   1.000
_cell.length_c   1.000
_cell.angle_alpha   90.00
_cell.angle_beta   90.00
_cell.angle_gamma   90.00
#
_symmetry.space_group_name_H-M   'P 1'
#
loop_
_entity.id
_entity.type
_entity.pdbx_description
1 polymer ?
#
loop_
_entity_poly.entity_id
_entity_poly.type
_entity_poly.pdbx_seq_one_letter_code
_entity_poly.pdbx_strand_id
1 'polypeptide(L)'
;VANRKKSPQKGSQSVKWSSTRHTGVRYWESETRKHRSHPDKCYVIRYKNQGRSFSETIGWQSGGITPEYCSNLRGQITSNIKTGQSFHSLQEKRNLDAAKRTAEKSKAVTLIQAFEDFKSTRTLKATTLREYDRSINTAFTDWQSRRVIDISRDAVSKRHQKLK
;
A
#
# COMPACT_ATOMS: atom_id res chain seq x y z
N VAL A 1 -28.47 -19.21 20.30
CA VAL A 1 -27.11 -18.88 20.80
C VAL A 1 -26.09 -19.52 19.86
N ALA A 2 -25.53 -18.74 18.93
CA ALA A 2 -24.72 -19.26 17.82
C ALA A 2 -23.27 -19.56 18.27
N ASN A 3 -22.88 -20.81 18.13
CA ASN A 3 -21.60 -21.37 18.54
C ASN A 3 -20.47 -20.88 17.60
N ARG A 4 -19.66 -19.90 18.02
CA ARG A 4 -18.46 -19.47 17.27
C ARG A 4 -17.41 -20.58 17.32
N LYS A 5 -17.27 -21.33 16.23
CA LYS A 5 -16.14 -22.24 16.02
C LYS A 5 -14.83 -21.46 16.15
N LYS A 6 -14.07 -21.71 17.23
CA LYS A 6 -12.71 -21.18 17.40
C LYS A 6 -11.85 -21.69 16.25
N SER A 7 -11.26 -20.79 15.48
CA SER A 7 -10.28 -21.12 14.45
C SER A 7 -9.12 -21.92 15.08
N PRO A 8 -8.59 -22.96 14.41
CA PRO A 8 -7.53 -23.77 14.99
C PRO A 8 -6.28 -22.91 15.16
N GLN A 9 -5.80 -22.78 16.40
CA GLN A 9 -4.49 -22.21 16.70
C GLN A 9 -3.44 -23.12 16.04
N LYS A 10 -2.88 -22.69 14.91
CA LYS A 10 -1.76 -23.39 14.26
C LYS A 10 -0.60 -23.47 15.26
N GLY A 11 -0.26 -24.68 15.68
CA GLY A 11 0.92 -24.94 16.50
C GLY A 11 2.15 -24.32 15.84
N SER A 12 2.89 -23.52 16.60
CA SER A 12 4.15 -22.93 16.17
C SER A 12 5.20 -24.03 16.04
N GLN A 13 5.28 -24.70 14.90
CA GLN A 13 6.42 -25.58 14.61
C GLN A 13 7.71 -24.76 14.64
N SER A 14 8.71 -25.27 15.35
CA SER A 14 10.03 -24.66 15.48
C SER A 14 10.77 -24.76 14.14
N VAL A 15 10.77 -23.66 13.38
CA VAL A 15 11.50 -23.62 12.10
C VAL A 15 13.01 -23.70 12.32
N LYS A 16 13.70 -24.54 11.54
CA LYS A 16 15.17 -24.65 11.54
C LYS A 16 15.78 -23.46 10.80
N TRP A 17 16.48 -22.60 11.53
CA TRP A 17 17.12 -21.41 10.98
C TRP A 17 18.50 -21.71 10.41
N SER A 18 18.72 -21.32 9.15
CA SER A 18 20.02 -21.35 8.48
C SER A 18 20.54 -19.94 8.26
N SER A 19 21.85 -19.73 8.44
CA SER A 19 22.49 -18.45 8.16
C SER A 19 23.03 -18.45 6.73
N THR A 20 23.05 -17.27 6.09
CA THR A 20 23.70 -17.09 4.78
C THR A 20 25.11 -16.53 4.95
N ARG A 21 25.86 -16.39 3.84
CA ARG A 21 27.12 -15.64 3.81
C ARG A 21 26.98 -14.17 4.21
N HIS A 22 25.78 -13.60 4.08
CA HIS A 22 25.53 -12.19 4.36
C HIS A 22 25.14 -11.97 5.82
N THR A 23 25.86 -11.07 6.50
CA THR A 23 25.65 -10.79 7.91
C THR A 23 24.22 -10.33 8.20
N GLY A 24 23.57 -11.00 9.14
CA GLY A 24 22.21 -10.68 9.55
C GLY A 24 21.13 -11.12 8.57
N VAL A 25 21.45 -11.88 7.51
CA VAL A 25 20.47 -12.52 6.63
C VAL A 25 20.39 -14.01 6.98
N ARG A 26 19.21 -14.45 7.41
CA ARG A 26 18.89 -15.84 7.72
C ARG A 26 17.75 -16.32 6.84
N TYR A 27 17.57 -17.63 6.75
CA TYR A 27 16.41 -18.21 6.11
C TYR A 27 15.96 -19.47 6.86
N TRP A 28 14.73 -19.86 6.58
CA TRP A 28 14.20 -21.18 6.92
C TRP A 28 13.60 -21.80 5.67
N GLU A 29 13.62 -23.13 5.60
CA GLU A 29 13.07 -23.90 4.48
C GLU A 29 11.65 -24.33 4.82
N SER A 30 10.74 -24.23 3.85
CA SER A 30 9.35 -24.66 4.03
C SER A 30 9.21 -26.17 3.91
N GLU A 31 8.47 -26.76 4.84
CA GLU A 31 8.09 -28.18 4.76
C GLU A 31 7.04 -28.42 3.66
N THR A 32 6.16 -27.44 3.42
CA THR A 32 5.00 -27.60 2.52
C THR A 32 5.20 -26.97 1.15
N ARG A 33 6.01 -25.91 1.05
CA ARG A 33 6.22 -25.14 -0.18
C ARG A 33 7.53 -25.55 -0.85
N LYS A 34 7.46 -25.94 -2.12
CA LYS A 34 8.62 -26.30 -2.93
C LYS A 34 8.86 -25.29 -4.05
N HIS A 35 10.12 -25.07 -4.41
CA HIS A 35 10.57 -24.27 -5.53
C HIS A 35 11.72 -25.00 -6.25
N ARG A 36 11.59 -25.22 -7.56
CA ARG A 36 12.59 -25.92 -8.38
C ARG A 36 13.03 -27.26 -7.76
N SER A 37 12.04 -28.08 -7.40
CA SER A 37 12.21 -29.41 -6.78
C SER A 37 12.80 -29.42 -5.35
N HIS A 38 13.16 -28.27 -4.79
CA HIS A 38 13.71 -28.14 -3.43
C HIS A 38 12.71 -27.42 -2.52
N PRO A 39 12.79 -27.59 -1.18
CA PRO A 39 12.08 -26.73 -0.24
C PRO A 39 12.32 -25.24 -0.54
N ASP A 40 11.25 -24.44 -0.55
CA ASP A 40 11.36 -23.00 -0.78
C ASP A 40 11.98 -22.31 0.44
N LYS A 41 12.89 -21.36 0.21
CA LYS A 41 13.61 -20.65 1.27
C LYS A 41 12.94 -19.32 1.55
N CYS A 42 12.57 -19.08 2.80
CA CYS A 42 12.03 -17.80 3.25
C CYS A 42 13.13 -16.98 3.93
N TYR A 43 13.48 -15.83 3.36
CA TYR A 43 14.55 -14.98 3.88
C TYR A 43 14.04 -13.98 4.90
N VAL A 44 14.84 -13.78 5.94
CA VAL A 44 14.59 -12.90 7.08
C VAL A 44 15.84 -12.08 7.34
N ILE A 45 15.67 -10.77 7.53
CA ILE A 45 16.75 -9.87 7.92
C ILE A 45 16.69 -9.60 9.41
N ARG A 46 17.86 -9.49 10.03
CA ARG A 46 18.05 -9.13 11.43
C ARG A 46 18.90 -7.89 11.54
N TYR A 47 18.40 -6.88 12.24
CA TYR A 47 19.13 -5.63 12.47
C TYR A 47 18.81 -5.09 13.86
N LYS A 48 19.57 -4.08 14.30
CA LYS A 48 19.33 -3.41 15.58
C LYS A 48 18.83 -2.01 15.32
N ASN A 49 17.80 -1.60 16.06
CA ASN A 49 17.30 -0.24 16.07
C ASN A 49 17.08 0.17 17.53
N GLN A 50 17.65 1.30 17.97
CA GLN A 50 17.55 1.80 19.35
C GLN A 50 17.83 0.73 20.42
N GLY A 51 18.89 -0.06 20.25
CA GLY A 51 19.27 -1.14 21.17
C GLY A 51 18.42 -2.41 21.10
N ARG A 52 17.28 -2.39 20.40
CA ARG A 52 16.40 -3.56 20.22
C ARG A 52 16.75 -4.31 18.94
N SER A 53 16.69 -5.64 19.00
CA SER A 53 16.91 -6.49 17.82
C SER A 53 15.59 -6.74 17.11
N PHE A 54 15.54 -6.39 15.83
CA PHE A 54 14.40 -6.63 14.96
C PHE A 54 14.70 -7.79 14.01
N SER A 55 13.66 -8.56 13.70
CA SER A 55 13.72 -9.65 12.74
C SER A 55 12.51 -9.52 11.82
N GLU A 56 12.75 -9.22 10.54
CA GLU A 56 11.68 -8.98 9.58
C GLU A 56 11.78 -9.93 8.40
N THR A 57 10.65 -10.55 8.06
CA THR A 57 10.53 -11.45 6.90
C THR A 57 10.46 -10.64 5.61
N ILE A 58 11.36 -10.96 4.68
CA ILE A 58 11.40 -10.35 3.34
C ILE A 58 10.43 -11.08 2.42
N GLY A 59 10.56 -12.39 2.35
CA GLY A 59 9.76 -13.24 1.47
C GLY A 59 10.49 -14.47 1.00
N TRP A 60 9.85 -15.16 0.06
CA TRP A 60 10.25 -16.45 -0.49
C TRP A 60 11.23 -16.30 -1.65
N GLN A 61 12.15 -17.27 -1.78
CA GLN A 61 13.02 -17.37 -2.93
C GLN A 61 12.23 -17.52 -4.24
N SER A 62 11.10 -18.24 -4.22
CA SER A 62 10.19 -18.31 -5.37
C SER A 62 9.62 -16.95 -5.81
N GLY A 63 9.58 -15.95 -4.92
CA GLY A 63 9.20 -14.57 -5.22
C GLY A 63 10.33 -13.72 -5.81
N GLY A 64 11.45 -14.35 -6.22
CA GLY A 64 12.62 -13.64 -6.74
C GLY A 64 13.52 -13.04 -5.66
N ILE A 65 13.33 -13.39 -4.39
CA ILE A 65 14.13 -12.87 -3.29
C ILE A 65 15.47 -13.62 -3.22
N THR A 66 16.56 -12.85 -3.27
CA THR A 66 17.93 -13.37 -3.18
C THR A 66 18.60 -12.95 -1.86
N PRO A 67 19.57 -13.73 -1.35
CA PRO A 67 20.35 -13.33 -0.17
C PRO A 67 21.05 -11.97 -0.33
N GLU A 68 21.54 -11.70 -1.54
CA GLU A 68 22.18 -10.44 -1.94
C GLU A 68 21.21 -9.26 -1.77
N TYR A 69 19.98 -9.39 -2.30
CA TYR A 69 18.93 -8.39 -2.16
C TYR A 69 18.58 -8.12 -0.69
N CYS A 70 18.46 -9.18 0.13
CA CYS A 70 18.22 -9.05 1.57
C CYS A 70 19.35 -8.32 2.28
N SER A 71 20.60 -8.58 1.91
CA SER A 71 21.78 -7.90 2.45
C SER A 71 21.76 -6.41 2.14
N ASN A 72 21.48 -6.05 0.90
CA ASN A 72 21.39 -4.65 0.46
C ASN A 72 20.26 -3.91 1.18
N LEU A 73 19.09 -4.54 1.30
CA LEU A 73 17.94 -3.96 2.00
C LEU A 73 18.22 -3.76 3.50
N ARG A 74 18.88 -4.72 4.14
CA ARG A 74 19.34 -4.59 5.54
C ARG A 74 20.37 -3.47 5.68
N GLY A 75 21.30 -3.35 4.73
CA GLY A 75 22.29 -2.29 4.68
C GLY A 75 21.63 -0.91 4.59
N GLN A 76 20.63 -0.77 3.72
CA GLN A 76 19.83 0.45 3.59
C GLN A 76 19.14 0.82 4.91
N ILE A 77 18.44 -0.13 5.56
CA ILE A 77 17.79 0.11 6.86
C ILE A 77 18.81 0.52 7.91
N THR A 78 19.95 -0.17 7.98
CA THR A 78 21.01 0.13 8.96
C THR A 78 21.60 1.52 8.71
N SER A 79 21.77 1.92 7.44
CA SER A 79 22.24 3.25 7.06
C SER A 79 21.22 4.31 7.44
N ASN A 80 19.94 4.11 7.10
CA ASN A 80 18.83 5.01 7.43
C ASN A 80 18.72 5.25 8.94
N ILE A 81 18.84 4.19 9.75
CA ILE A 81 18.83 4.30 11.22
C ILE A 81 20.01 5.17 11.71
N LYS A 82 21.19 5.05 11.10
CA LYS A 82 22.36 5.86 11.48
C LYS A 82 22.21 7.31 11.06
N THR A 83 21.64 7.58 9.89
CA THR A 83 21.45 8.95 9.37
C THR A 83 20.20 9.62 9.91
N GLY A 84 19.26 8.85 10.49
CA GLY A 84 17.97 9.35 10.95
C GLY A 84 17.03 9.76 9.80
N GLN A 85 17.23 9.21 8.60
CA GLN A 85 16.49 9.59 7.40
C GLN A 85 15.75 8.39 6.81
N SER A 86 14.59 8.65 6.19
CA SER A 86 13.76 7.63 5.52
C SER A 86 13.16 6.59 6.49
N PHE A 87 12.96 5.35 6.03
CA PHE A 87 12.36 4.27 6.82
C PHE A 87 13.41 3.50 7.63
N HIS A 88 13.03 3.11 8.85
CA HIS A 88 13.86 2.33 9.76
C HIS A 88 13.40 0.86 9.90
N SER A 89 12.28 0.50 9.26
CA SER A 89 11.76 -0.87 9.19
C SER A 89 11.04 -1.15 7.87
N LEU A 90 10.83 -2.42 7.52
CA LEU A 90 10.03 -2.77 6.34
C LEU A 90 8.56 -2.45 6.56
N GLN A 91 8.07 -2.58 7.80
CA GLN A 91 6.71 -2.16 8.11
C GLN A 91 6.51 -0.67 7.84
N GLU A 92 7.43 0.19 8.28
CA GLU A 92 7.39 1.62 7.96
C GLU A 92 7.44 1.86 6.46
N LYS A 93 8.34 1.17 5.73
CA LYS A 93 8.39 1.26 4.28
C LYS A 93 7.04 0.94 3.63
N ARG A 94 6.38 -0.16 4.05
CA ARG A 94 5.05 -0.54 3.55
C ARG A 94 3.99 0.52 3.89
N ASN A 95 4.04 1.09 5.08
CA ASN A 95 3.11 2.13 5.50
C ASN A 95 3.30 3.40 4.67
N LEU A 96 4.55 3.81 4.42
CA LEU A 96 4.88 4.96 3.56
C LEU A 96 4.41 4.73 2.12
N ASP A 97 4.65 3.55 1.56
CA ASP A 97 4.20 3.19 0.22
C ASP A 97 2.66 3.16 0.13
N ALA A 98 1.99 2.64 1.17
CA ALA A 98 0.52 2.64 1.25
C ALA A 98 -0.03 4.07 1.36
N ALA A 99 0.56 4.91 2.21
CA ALA A 99 0.19 6.32 2.33
C ALA A 99 0.39 7.07 1.01
N LYS A 100 1.51 6.83 0.31
CA LYS A 100 1.78 7.41 -1.01
C LYS A 100 0.75 6.97 -2.04
N ARG A 101 0.42 5.68 -2.12
CA ARG A 101 -0.62 5.17 -3.03
C ARG A 101 -2.00 5.73 -2.71
N THR A 102 -2.36 5.84 -1.43
CA THR A 102 -3.63 6.46 -1.04
C THR A 102 -3.66 7.92 -1.44
N ALA A 103 -2.59 8.68 -1.17
CA ALA A 103 -2.49 10.08 -1.59
C ALA A 103 -2.53 10.24 -3.12
N GLU A 104 -1.88 9.35 -3.88
CA GLU A 104 -1.94 9.32 -5.35
C GLU A 104 -3.36 9.00 -5.85
N LYS A 105 -4.05 8.05 -5.23
CA LYS A 105 -5.46 7.75 -5.53
C LYS A 105 -6.35 8.94 -5.24
N SER A 106 -6.19 9.60 -4.09
CA SER A 106 -6.93 10.82 -3.75
C SER A 106 -6.65 11.95 -4.75
N LYS A 107 -5.41 12.06 -5.25
CA LYS A 107 -5.03 13.00 -6.31
C LYS A 107 -5.61 12.64 -7.68
N ALA A 108 -5.84 11.35 -7.95
CA ALA A 108 -6.35 10.86 -9.21
C ALA A 108 -7.89 10.90 -9.33
N VAL A 109 -8.61 11.25 -8.26
CA VAL A 109 -10.08 11.34 -8.27
C VAL A 109 -10.53 12.35 -9.31
N THR A 110 -11.33 11.88 -10.26
CA THR A 110 -11.94 12.71 -11.32
C THR A 110 -13.20 13.41 -10.82
N LEU A 111 -13.61 14.49 -11.49
CA LEU A 111 -14.83 15.22 -11.14
C LEU A 111 -16.06 14.32 -11.10
N ILE A 112 -16.20 13.42 -12.09
CA ILE A 112 -17.34 12.50 -12.14
C ILE A 112 -17.32 11.50 -10.98
N GLN A 113 -16.16 10.94 -10.63
CA GLN A 113 -16.03 10.02 -9.50
C GLN A 113 -16.39 10.70 -8.18
N ALA A 114 -15.88 11.91 -7.95
CA ALA A 114 -16.22 12.68 -6.75
C ALA A 114 -17.72 13.00 -6.68
N PHE A 115 -18.36 13.25 -7.81
CA PHE A 115 -19.79 13.50 -7.88
C PHE A 115 -20.64 12.25 -7.60
N GLU A 116 -20.26 11.08 -8.11
CA GLU A 116 -20.91 9.80 -7.79
C GLU A 116 -20.75 9.45 -6.30
N ASP A 117 -19.55 9.62 -5.74
CA ASP A 117 -19.28 9.44 -4.31
C ASP A 117 -20.17 10.37 -3.46
N PHE A 118 -20.35 11.61 -3.89
CA PHE A 118 -21.27 12.55 -3.25
C PHE A 118 -22.74 12.08 -3.30
N LYS A 119 -23.21 11.57 -4.44
CA LYS A 119 -24.57 11.01 -4.58
C LYS A 119 -24.79 9.78 -3.70
N SER A 120 -23.78 8.93 -3.52
CA SER A 120 -23.90 7.72 -2.70
C SER A 120 -23.91 8.00 -1.20
N THR A 121 -23.23 9.06 -0.76
CA THR A 121 -23.11 9.41 0.67
C THR A 121 -24.24 10.30 1.17
N ARG A 122 -24.87 11.09 0.29
CA ARG A 122 -25.94 12.03 0.65
C ARG A 122 -27.31 11.50 0.26
N THR A 123 -28.28 11.64 1.16
CA THR A 123 -29.69 11.41 0.85
C THR A 123 -30.28 12.66 0.20
N LEU A 124 -30.60 12.60 -1.09
CA LEU A 124 -31.11 13.73 -1.87
C LEU A 124 -32.50 13.43 -2.45
N LYS A 125 -33.30 14.48 -2.66
CA LYS A 125 -34.57 14.38 -3.39
C LYS A 125 -34.29 14.04 -4.86
N ALA A 126 -35.16 13.25 -5.48
CA ALA A 126 -35.03 12.85 -6.89
C ALA A 126 -34.93 14.05 -7.84
N THR A 127 -35.65 15.14 -7.55
CA THR A 127 -35.56 16.39 -8.33
C THR A 127 -34.19 17.02 -8.24
N THR A 128 -33.60 17.08 -7.03
CA THR A 128 -32.25 17.62 -6.82
C THR A 128 -31.20 16.80 -7.55
N LEU A 129 -31.29 15.47 -7.50
CA LEU A 129 -30.38 14.58 -8.25
C LEU A 129 -30.44 14.88 -9.75
N ARG A 130 -31.65 14.97 -10.31
CA ARG A 130 -31.85 15.27 -11.73
C ARG A 130 -31.22 16.59 -12.16
N GLU A 131 -31.38 17.66 -11.38
CA GLU A 131 -30.79 18.96 -11.72
C GLU A 131 -29.26 18.96 -11.58
N TYR A 132 -28.71 18.21 -10.63
CA TYR A 132 -27.26 18.05 -10.50
C TYR A 132 -26.68 17.24 -11.65
N ASP A 133 -27.30 16.10 -11.99
CA ASP A 133 -26.91 15.29 -13.15
C ASP A 133 -27.00 16.11 -14.44
N ARG A 134 -28.06 16.92 -14.60
CA ARG A 134 -28.19 17.83 -15.74
C ARG A 134 -27.03 18.81 -15.80
N SER A 135 -26.69 19.46 -14.70
CA SER A 135 -25.61 20.44 -14.64
C SER A 135 -24.26 19.82 -14.99
N ILE A 136 -23.95 18.62 -14.47
CA ILE A 136 -22.72 17.89 -14.78
C ILE A 136 -22.64 17.48 -16.26
N ASN A 137 -23.77 17.05 -16.83
CA ASN A 137 -23.84 16.57 -18.22
C ASN A 137 -24.02 17.66 -19.27
N THR A 138 -24.32 18.90 -18.89
CA THR A 138 -24.39 20.03 -19.84
C THR A 138 -23.21 20.97 -19.66
N ALA A 139 -22.99 21.47 -18.44
CA ALA A 139 -22.05 22.54 -18.17
C ALA A 139 -20.62 22.05 -17.91
N PHE A 140 -20.40 20.76 -17.64
CA PHE A 140 -19.09 20.22 -17.22
C PHE A 140 -18.65 18.95 -17.97
N THR A 141 -19.16 18.68 -19.16
CA THR A 141 -18.87 17.46 -19.95
C THR A 141 -17.38 17.18 -20.14
N ASP A 142 -16.60 18.18 -20.56
CA ASP A 142 -15.14 18.11 -20.73
C ASP A 142 -14.35 18.07 -19.42
N TRP A 143 -14.99 18.39 -18.29
CA TRP A 143 -14.35 18.34 -16.97
C TRP A 143 -14.61 17.04 -16.23
N GLN A 144 -15.52 16.19 -16.71
CA GLN A 144 -15.86 14.93 -16.05
C GLN A 144 -14.64 14.03 -15.85
N SER A 145 -13.76 13.94 -16.84
CA SER A 145 -12.51 13.16 -16.78
C SER A 145 -11.34 13.90 -16.14
N ARG A 146 -11.50 15.18 -15.80
CA ARG A 146 -10.46 15.99 -15.17
C ARG A 146 -10.35 15.65 -13.69
N ARG A 147 -9.13 15.62 -13.16
CA ARG A 147 -8.88 15.41 -11.73
C ARG A 147 -9.37 16.61 -10.94
N VAL A 148 -10.02 16.37 -9.81
CA VAL A 148 -10.56 17.45 -8.95
C VAL A 148 -9.43 18.39 -8.49
N ILE A 149 -8.25 17.86 -8.20
CA ILE A 149 -7.07 18.66 -7.81
C ILE A 149 -6.58 19.61 -8.90
N ASP A 150 -6.87 19.33 -10.17
CA ASP A 150 -6.44 20.15 -11.29
C ASP A 150 -7.45 21.26 -11.60
N ILE A 151 -8.67 21.22 -11.04
CA ILE A 151 -9.72 22.22 -11.23
C ILE A 151 -9.45 23.40 -10.28
N SER A 152 -8.76 24.42 -10.78
CA SER A 152 -8.47 25.63 -10.02
C SER A 152 -9.67 26.60 -9.96
N ARG A 153 -9.65 27.50 -8.98
CA ARG A 153 -10.62 28.61 -8.86
C ARG A 153 -10.75 29.42 -10.16
N ASP A 154 -9.62 29.71 -10.80
CA ASP A 154 -9.59 30.47 -12.05
C ASP A 154 -10.23 29.72 -13.20
N ALA A 155 -10.05 28.38 -13.25
CA ALA A 155 -10.73 27.55 -14.24
C ALA A 155 -12.26 27.64 -14.05
N VAL A 156 -12.75 27.55 -12.81
CA VAL A 156 -14.17 27.68 -12.47
C VAL A 156 -14.71 29.06 -12.86
N SER A 157 -13.97 30.12 -12.54
CA SER A 157 -14.36 31.49 -12.90
C SER A 157 -14.50 31.68 -14.42
N LYS A 158 -13.49 31.24 -15.19
CA LYS A 158 -13.52 31.28 -16.66
C LYS A 158 -14.66 30.46 -17.24
N ARG A 159 -14.97 29.30 -16.67
CA ARG A 159 -16.09 28.46 -17.11
C ARG A 159 -17.43 29.13 -16.84
N HIS A 160 -17.60 29.71 -15.65
CA HIS A 160 -18.81 30.43 -15.30
C HIS A 160 -19.07 31.62 -16.24
N GLN A 161 -18.02 32.37 -16.61
CA GLN A 161 -18.14 33.46 -17.59
C GLN A 161 -18.64 32.99 -18.96
N LYS A 162 -18.30 31.76 -19.40
CA LYS A 162 -18.77 31.20 -20.68
C LYS A 162 -20.21 30.67 -20.65
N LEU A 163 -20.75 30.43 -19.46
CA LEU A 163 -22.10 29.91 -19.25
C LEU A 163 -23.13 31.02 -18.97
N LYS A 164 -22.65 32.23 -18.69
CA LYS A 164 -23.45 33.45 -18.68
C LYS A 164 -23.74 33.88 -20.11
#